data_AF-A0A1D1W7X9-F1
#
_entry.id   AF-A0A1D1W7X9-F1
#
_cell.length_a   1.000
_cell.length_b   1.000
_cell.length_c   1.000
_cell.angle_alpha   90.00
_cell.angle_beta   90.00
_cell.angle_gamma   90.00
#
_symmetry.space_group_name_H-M   'P 1'
#
loop_
_entity.id
_entity.type
_entity.pdbx_description
1 polymer ?
#
loop_
_entity_poly.entity_id
_entity_poly.type
_entity_poly.pdbx_seq_one_letter_code
_entity_poly.pdbx_strand_id
1 'polypeptide(L)'
;MKVNLMLLTTSWTLSFLVMVLTALFGGLVRTEEVEQCEFSAKGKVGHLLVSAMTFIPWFLIAGASIAVIVRAFKIYFTRRAPAPAENARDGAQFMLYRRRLQVAKMLLLSFIWGTLCKLPYFVTKSVAPMLFALMPLLPSWFKIIIIAEYTFNPVSITA
;
A
#
# COMPACT_ATOMS: atom_id res chain seq x y z
N MET A 1 8.92 7.03 -21.09
CA MET A 1 10.07 6.50 -20.31
C MET A 1 10.64 7.53 -19.34
N LYS A 2 10.96 8.77 -19.79
CA LYS A 2 11.48 9.85 -18.92
C LYS A 2 10.64 10.11 -17.66
N VAL A 3 9.31 10.17 -17.79
CA VAL A 3 8.40 10.40 -16.65
C VAL A 3 8.46 9.27 -15.61
N ASN A 4 8.47 8.01 -16.04
CA ASN A 4 8.55 6.87 -15.12
C ASN A 4 9.89 6.84 -14.38
N LEU A 5 10.98 7.16 -15.08
CA LEU A 5 12.30 7.25 -14.46
C LEU A 5 12.33 8.37 -13.42
N MET A 6 11.80 9.54 -13.76
CA MET A 6 11.69 10.67 -12.84
C MET A 6 10.90 10.29 -11.59
N LEU A 7 9.71 9.69 -11.75
CA LEU A 7 8.88 9.21 -10.64
C LEU A 7 9.60 8.20 -9.74
N LEU A 8 10.35 7.28 -10.36
CA LEU A 8 11.13 6.28 -9.63
C LEU A 8 12.25 6.95 -8.83
N THR A 9 13.03 7.82 -9.46
CA THR A 9 14.12 8.55 -8.79
C THR A 9 13.61 9.44 -7.65
N THR A 10 12.48 10.13 -7.84
CA THR A 10 11.86 10.96 -6.80
C THR A 10 11.32 10.11 -5.65
N SER A 11 10.76 8.93 -5.93
CA SER A 11 10.27 8.01 -4.89
C SER A 11 11.41 7.47 -4.02
N TRP A 12 12.52 7.06 -4.66
CA TRP A 12 13.71 6.57 -3.95
C TRP A 12 14.38 7.65 -3.12
N THR A 13 14.58 8.84 -3.70
CA THR A 13 15.20 9.97 -2.97
C THR A 13 14.34 10.43 -1.81
N LEU A 14 13.02 10.50 -1.98
CA LEU A 14 12.08 10.82 -0.90
C LEU A 14 12.12 9.75 0.20
N SER A 15 12.05 8.46 -0.15
CA SER A 15 12.12 7.36 0.84
C SER A 15 13.44 7.37 1.62
N PHE A 16 14.56 7.60 0.93
CA PHE A 16 15.87 7.72 1.56
C PHE A 16 15.95 8.92 2.51
N LEU A 17 15.51 10.10 2.05
CA LEU A 17 15.49 11.31 2.85
C LEU A 17 14.68 11.12 4.12
N VAL A 18 13.48 10.54 3.99
CA VAL A 18 12.60 10.25 5.11
C VAL A 18 13.25 9.31 6.11
N MET A 19 13.89 8.23 5.63
CA MET A 19 14.57 7.27 6.48
C MET A 19 15.70 7.96 7.27
N VAL A 20 16.50 8.80 6.61
CA VAL A 20 17.58 9.58 7.25
C VAL A 20 17.01 10.55 8.29
N LEU A 21 15.97 11.33 7.96
CA LEU A 21 15.33 12.24 8.91
C LEU A 21 14.77 11.50 10.12
N THR A 22 14.15 10.35 9.88
CA THR A 22 13.59 9.50 10.92
C THR A 22 14.69 8.95 11.84
N ALA A 23 15.83 8.54 11.28
CA ALA A 23 16.99 8.10 12.05
C ALA A 23 17.64 9.23 12.87
N LEU A 24 17.75 10.45 12.31
CA LEU A 24 18.41 11.58 12.97
C LEU A 24 17.55 12.24 14.06
N PHE A 25 16.24 12.38 13.83
CA PHE A 25 15.38 13.24 14.66
C PHE A 25 14.34 12.48 15.49
N GLY A 26 14.20 11.16 15.34
CA GLY A 26 13.06 10.48 15.93
C GLY A 26 13.11 8.96 16.02
N GLY A 27 14.25 8.31 15.84
CA GLY A 27 14.36 6.86 15.81
C GLY A 27 15.38 6.32 16.79
N LEU A 28 15.00 5.31 17.57
CA LEU A 28 15.95 4.40 18.18
C LEU A 28 15.68 2.99 17.68
N VAL A 29 16.74 2.31 17.29
CA VAL A 29 16.73 0.85 17.17
C VAL A 29 16.82 0.31 18.59
N ARG A 30 15.79 -0.40 19.03
CA ARG A 30 15.81 -1.14 20.30
C ARG A 30 15.81 -2.62 20.00
N THR A 31 16.66 -3.35 20.71
CA THR A 31 16.55 -4.79 20.84
C THR A 31 15.45 -5.06 21.86
N GLU A 32 14.33 -5.62 21.40
CA GLU A 32 13.27 -6.10 22.29
C GLU A 32 13.68 -7.45 22.93
N GLU A 33 12.94 -7.90 23.95
CA GLU A 33 13.25 -9.09 24.78
C GLU A 33 13.46 -10.40 23.99
N VAL A 34 13.09 -10.42 22.71
CA VAL A 34 13.23 -11.58 21.80
C VAL A 34 14.45 -11.43 20.85
N GLU A 35 15.44 -10.61 21.20
CA GLU A 35 16.63 -10.31 20.37
C GLU A 35 16.30 -9.72 18.98
N GLN A 36 15.10 -9.16 18.83
CA GLN A 36 14.66 -8.58 17.57
C GLN A 36 14.91 -7.08 17.56
N CYS A 37 15.53 -6.59 16.49
CA CYS A 37 15.64 -5.15 16.24
C CYS A 37 14.29 -4.60 15.78
N GLU A 38 13.66 -3.75 16.60
CA GLU A 38 12.50 -2.95 16.20
C GLU A 38 12.90 -1.48 16.10
N PHE A 39 12.41 -0.82 15.05
CA PHE A 39 12.46 0.62 14.95
C PHE A 39 11.39 1.22 15.88
N SER A 40 11.84 1.90 16.94
CA SER A 40 10.97 2.59 17.88
C SER A 40 11.07 4.09 17.68
N ALA A 41 9.94 4.72 17.35
CA ALA A 41 9.88 6.17 17.24
C ALA A 41 10.04 6.81 18.63
N LYS A 42 10.95 7.78 18.77
CA LYS A 42 11.15 8.57 19.99
C LYS A 42 10.66 10.00 19.81
N GLY A 43 9.91 10.46 20.80
CA GLY A 43 9.43 11.84 20.86
C GLY A 43 8.32 12.14 19.84
N LYS A 44 7.70 13.31 19.99
CA LYS A 44 6.53 13.72 19.18
C LYS A 44 6.86 13.80 17.69
N VAL A 45 8.06 14.28 17.34
CA VAL A 45 8.51 14.42 15.95
C VAL A 45 8.71 13.07 15.28
N GLY A 46 9.33 12.10 15.97
CA GLY A 46 9.51 10.74 15.45
C GLY A 46 8.17 10.04 15.19
N HIS A 47 7.24 10.12 16.15
CA HIS A 47 5.89 9.57 15.95
C HIS A 47 5.17 10.24 14.77
N LEU A 48 5.23 11.57 14.67
CA LEU A 48 4.62 12.30 13.56
C LEU A 48 5.20 11.87 12.20
N LEU A 49 6.52 11.74 12.09
CA LEU A 49 7.19 11.31 10.86
C LEU A 49 6.77 9.88 10.49
N VAL A 50 6.83 8.93 11.41
CA VAL A 50 6.46 7.53 11.16
C VAL A 50 4.98 7.40 10.80
N SER A 51 4.11 8.12 11.50
CA SER A 51 2.68 8.15 11.21
C SER A 51 2.41 8.77 9.85
N ALA A 52 3.02 9.90 9.50
CA ALA A 52 2.86 10.53 8.19
C ALA A 52 3.28 9.58 7.06
N MET A 53 4.41 8.90 7.22
CA MET A 53 4.94 7.97 6.21
C MET A 53 4.13 6.69 6.08
N THR A 54 3.44 6.30 7.14
CA THR A 54 2.55 5.14 7.10
C THR A 54 1.19 5.55 6.56
N PHE A 55 0.53 6.57 7.11
CA PHE A 55 -0.86 6.87 6.78
C PHE A 55 -1.02 7.63 5.47
N ILE A 56 -0.13 8.55 5.10
CA ILE A 56 -0.31 9.36 3.87
C ILE A 56 -0.33 8.47 2.62
N PRO A 57 0.63 7.56 2.39
CA PRO A 57 0.58 6.67 1.23
C PRO A 57 -0.69 5.81 1.22
N TRP A 58 -1.10 5.33 2.39
CA TRP A 58 -2.32 4.54 2.55
C TRP A 58 -3.58 5.31 2.16
N PHE A 59 -3.73 6.55 2.63
CA PHE A 59 -4.85 7.42 2.26
C PHE A 59 -4.85 7.75 0.77
N LEU A 60 -3.69 8.03 0.18
CA LEU A 60 -3.57 8.33 -1.25
C LEU A 60 -3.94 7.11 -2.11
N ILE A 61 -3.47 5.92 -1.75
CA ILE A 61 -3.79 4.68 -2.46
C ILE A 61 -5.29 4.34 -2.31
N ALA A 62 -5.84 4.46 -1.10
CA ALA A 62 -7.27 4.24 -0.86
C ALA A 62 -8.13 5.24 -1.67
N GLY A 63 -7.78 6.53 -1.66
CA GLY A 63 -8.49 7.55 -2.42
C GLY A 63 -8.43 7.30 -3.94
N ALA A 64 -7.24 6.97 -4.47
CA ALA A 64 -7.09 6.61 -5.87
C ALA A 64 -7.90 5.36 -6.24
N SER A 65 -7.92 4.35 -5.36
CA SER A 65 -8.68 3.11 -5.53
C SER A 65 -10.18 3.37 -5.58
N ILE A 66 -10.71 4.19 -4.68
CA ILE A 66 -12.13 4.59 -4.67
C ILE A 66 -12.46 5.32 -5.97
N ALA A 67 -11.63 6.26 -6.42
CA ALA A 67 -11.85 7.01 -7.66
C ALA A 67 -11.91 6.08 -8.90
N VAL A 68 -11.05 5.06 -8.95
CA VAL A 68 -11.08 4.04 -10.02
C VAL A 68 -12.38 3.25 -9.96
N ILE A 69 -12.77 2.76 -8.78
CA ILE A 69 -13.98 1.97 -8.59
C ILE A 69 -15.22 2.78 -9.01
N VAL A 70 -15.33 4.03 -8.57
CA VAL A 70 -16.44 4.93 -8.94
C VAL A 70 -16.50 5.15 -10.46
N ARG A 71 -15.36 5.38 -11.12
CA ARG A 71 -15.32 5.49 -12.58
C ARG A 71 -15.71 4.20 -13.29
N ALA A 72 -15.27 3.06 -12.78
CA ALA A 72 -15.61 1.75 -13.33
C ALA A 72 -17.11 1.48 -13.23
N PHE A 73 -17.73 1.78 -12.07
CA PHE A 73 -19.18 1.70 -11.89
C PHE A 73 -19.92 2.64 -12.84
N LYS A 74 -19.49 3.91 -12.94
CA LYS A 74 -20.12 4.88 -13.86
C LYS A 74 -20.12 4.35 -15.29
N ILE A 75 -18.99 3.84 -15.78
CA ILE A 75 -18.87 3.29 -17.14
C ILE A 75 -19.72 2.03 -17.32
N TYR A 76 -19.76 1.15 -16.32
CA TYR A 76 -20.62 -0.03 -16.33
C TYR A 76 -22.10 0.35 -16.47
N PHE A 77 -22.57 1.34 -15.70
CA PHE A 77 -23.94 1.82 -15.79
C PHE A 77 -24.24 2.57 -17.09
N THR A 78 -23.34 3.42 -17.58
CA THR A 78 -23.52 4.14 -18.85
C THR A 78 -23.61 3.18 -20.04
N ARG A 79 -22.92 2.03 -20.00
CA ARG A 79 -22.95 1.02 -21.08
C ARG A 79 -24.18 0.11 -21.09
N ARG A 80 -25.01 0.13 -20.05
CA ARG A 80 -26.34 -0.52 -20.12
C ARG A 80 -27.31 0.25 -21.01
N ALA A 81 -26.99 1.49 -21.40
CA ALA A 81 -27.72 2.20 -22.44
C ALA A 81 -27.32 1.64 -23.82
N PRO A 82 -28.29 1.36 -24.73
CA PRO A 82 -27.99 0.87 -26.06
C PRO A 82 -27.12 1.87 -26.82
N ALA A 83 -25.93 1.46 -27.24
CA ALA A 83 -24.99 2.30 -27.97
C ALA A 83 -25.36 2.32 -29.47
N PRO A 84 -25.38 3.50 -30.13
CA PRO A 84 -25.54 3.57 -31.58
C PRO A 84 -24.32 2.95 -32.28
N ALA A 85 -24.59 2.12 -33.28
CA ALA A 85 -23.63 1.23 -33.91
C ALA A 85 -22.78 1.93 -34.98
N GLU A 86 -21.86 2.86 -34.65
CA GLU A 86 -21.06 3.46 -35.74
C GLU A 86 -19.73 4.17 -35.42
N ASN A 87 -18.90 3.72 -34.46
CA ASN A 87 -17.57 4.33 -34.29
C ASN A 87 -16.45 3.32 -34.00
N ALA A 88 -15.72 2.89 -35.04
CA ALA A 88 -14.49 2.11 -34.90
C ALA A 88 -13.39 2.80 -34.04
N ARG A 89 -13.48 4.14 -33.90
CA ARG A 89 -12.61 4.95 -33.04
C ARG A 89 -12.80 4.65 -31.54
N ASP A 90 -13.98 4.16 -31.15
CA ASP A 90 -14.25 3.71 -29.77
C ASP A 90 -13.49 2.43 -29.41
N GLY A 91 -13.16 1.58 -30.40
CA GLY A 91 -12.45 0.32 -30.16
C GLY A 91 -11.03 0.51 -29.63
N ALA A 92 -10.26 1.43 -30.24
CA ALA A 92 -8.89 1.71 -29.80
C ALA A 92 -8.83 2.41 -28.44
N GLN A 93 -9.74 3.36 -28.18
CA GLN A 93 -9.86 4.00 -26.88
C GLN A 93 -10.30 3.01 -25.80
N PHE A 94 -11.16 2.06 -26.15
CA PHE A 94 -11.60 1.00 -25.24
C PHE A 94 -10.46 0.04 -24.88
N MET A 95 -9.59 -0.32 -25.83
CA MET A 95 -8.42 -1.16 -25.55
C MET A 95 -7.45 -0.47 -24.57
N LEU A 96 -7.22 0.83 -24.72
CA LEU A 96 -6.41 1.62 -23.77
C LEU A 96 -7.06 1.71 -22.39
N TYR A 97 -8.39 1.91 -22.35
CA TYR A 97 -9.14 1.92 -21.10
C TYR A 97 -9.08 0.58 -20.37
N ARG A 98 -9.25 -0.54 -21.09
CA ARG A 98 -9.18 -1.91 -20.55
C ARG A 98 -7.81 -2.19 -19.93
N ARG A 99 -6.71 -1.80 -20.60
CA ARG A 99 -5.36 -1.92 -20.04
C ARG A 99 -5.19 -1.12 -18.75
N ARG A 100 -5.65 0.13 -18.71
CA ARG A 100 -5.60 0.97 -17.50
C ARG A 100 -6.42 0.37 -16.36
N LEU A 101 -7.58 -0.23 -16.68
CA LEU A 101 -8.44 -0.90 -15.72
C LEU A 101 -7.77 -2.17 -15.15
N GLN A 102 -7.08 -2.96 -15.98
CA GLN A 102 -6.30 -4.11 -15.51
C GLN A 102 -5.20 -3.69 -14.54
N VAL A 103 -4.41 -2.67 -14.89
CA VAL A 103 -3.38 -2.12 -13.99
C VAL A 103 -4.01 -1.66 -12.68
N ALA A 104 -5.14 -0.94 -12.74
CA ALA A 104 -5.81 -0.47 -11.53
C ALA A 104 -6.37 -1.63 -10.67
N LYS A 105 -6.87 -2.71 -11.30
CA LYS A 105 -7.28 -3.93 -10.60
C LYS A 105 -6.09 -4.59 -9.90
N MET A 106 -4.93 -4.69 -10.55
CA MET A 106 -3.71 -5.24 -9.96
C MET A 106 -3.30 -4.42 -8.73
N LEU A 107 -3.23 -3.09 -8.87
CA LEU A 107 -2.91 -2.19 -7.76
C LEU A 107 -3.89 -2.31 -6.59
N LEU A 108 -5.19 -2.45 -6.88
CA LEU A 108 -6.22 -2.64 -5.86
C LEU A 108 -6.05 -3.97 -5.11
N LEU A 109 -5.78 -5.06 -5.83
CA LEU A 109 -5.56 -6.37 -5.22
C LEU A 109 -4.30 -6.38 -4.35
N SER A 110 -3.20 -5.78 -4.84
CA SER A 110 -1.99 -5.58 -4.04
C SER A 110 -2.26 -4.76 -2.77
N PHE A 111 -3.07 -3.70 -2.87
CA PHE A 111 -3.44 -2.89 -1.71
C PHE A 111 -4.27 -3.68 -0.69
N ILE A 112 -5.30 -4.40 -1.14
CA ILE A 112 -6.14 -5.24 -0.26
C ILE A 112 -5.28 -6.30 0.41
N TRP A 113 -4.41 -6.98 -0.34
CA TRP A 113 -3.51 -8.00 0.20
C TRP A 113 -2.55 -7.42 1.24
N GLY A 114 -1.88 -6.31 0.93
CA GLY A 114 -1.00 -5.61 1.87
C GLY A 114 -1.74 -5.15 3.13
N THR A 115 -3.02 -4.78 3.00
CA THR A 115 -3.89 -4.46 4.14
C THR A 115 -4.14 -5.66 5.01
N LEU A 116 -4.53 -6.80 4.42
CA LEU A 116 -4.76 -8.04 5.16
C LEU A 116 -3.50 -8.53 5.87
N CYS A 117 -2.32 -8.34 5.29
CA CYS A 117 -1.06 -8.71 5.92
C CYS A 117 -0.69 -7.81 7.12
N LYS A 118 -0.95 -6.51 7.05
CA LYS A 118 -0.51 -5.54 8.07
C LYS A 118 -1.57 -5.25 9.14
N LEU A 119 -2.86 -5.31 8.79
CA LEU A 119 -3.96 -4.95 9.68
C LEU A 119 -3.97 -5.76 10.99
N PRO A 120 -3.75 -7.09 11.02
CA PRO A 120 -3.73 -7.85 12.26
C PRO A 120 -2.69 -7.31 13.27
N TYR A 121 -1.47 -7.04 12.80
CA TYR A 121 -0.42 -6.45 13.63
C TYR A 121 -0.84 -5.09 14.21
N PHE A 122 -1.36 -4.19 13.36
CA PHE A 122 -1.79 -2.86 13.81
C PHE A 122 -2.94 -2.91 14.81
N VAL A 123 -3.94 -3.77 14.57
CA VAL A 123 -5.08 -3.94 15.47
C VAL A 123 -4.63 -4.52 16.80
N THR A 124 -3.82 -5.58 16.80
CA THR A 124 -3.31 -6.18 18.04
C THR A 124 -2.46 -5.20 18.83
N LYS A 125 -1.53 -4.47 18.18
CA LYS A 125 -0.69 -3.47 18.83
C LYS A 125 -1.48 -2.30 19.43
N SER A 126 -2.58 -1.91 18.79
CA SER A 126 -3.37 -0.75 19.23
C SER A 126 -4.45 -1.09 20.25
N VAL A 127 -5.13 -2.23 20.08
CA VAL A 127 -6.33 -2.60 20.86
C VAL A 127 -6.00 -3.55 22.01
N ALA A 128 -5.06 -4.49 21.80
CA ALA A 128 -4.75 -5.54 22.76
C ALA A 128 -3.23 -5.74 22.91
N PRO A 129 -2.46 -4.72 23.30
CA PRO A 129 -1.00 -4.81 23.41
C PRO A 129 -0.55 -5.89 24.42
N MET A 130 -1.37 -6.17 25.44
CA MET A 130 -1.14 -7.23 26.43
C MET A 130 -0.98 -8.62 25.79
N LEU A 131 -1.55 -8.84 24.60
CA LEU A 131 -1.45 -10.12 23.89
C LEU A 131 0.00 -10.47 23.52
N PHE A 132 0.86 -9.46 23.30
CA PHE A 132 2.28 -9.68 23.05
C PHE A 132 3.05 -10.14 24.28
N ALA A 133 2.64 -9.71 25.48
CA ALA A 133 3.21 -10.19 26.74
C ALA A 133 2.74 -11.62 27.07
N LEU A 134 1.48 -11.95 26.74
CA LEU A 134 0.92 -13.29 26.96
C LEU A 134 1.44 -14.33 25.95
N MET A 135 1.71 -13.92 24.71
CA MET A 135 2.12 -14.79 23.61
C MET A 135 3.40 -14.25 22.94
N PRO A 136 4.60 -14.57 23.45
CA PRO A 136 5.86 -14.01 22.96
C PRO A 136 6.21 -14.42 21.51
N LEU A 137 5.57 -15.47 20.99
CA LEU A 137 5.73 -15.90 19.58
C LEU A 137 4.85 -15.10 18.60
N LEU A 138 3.86 -14.37 19.08
CA LEU A 138 2.89 -13.65 18.24
C LEU A 138 3.54 -12.57 17.34
N PRO A 139 4.52 -11.76 17.81
CA PRO A 139 5.23 -10.83 16.93
C PRO A 139 5.93 -11.51 15.76
N SER A 140 6.54 -12.68 15.99
CA SER A 140 7.22 -13.47 14.95
C SER A 140 6.22 -13.97 13.89
N TRP A 141 5.02 -14.40 14.30
CA TRP A 141 3.95 -14.75 13.35
C TRP A 141 3.51 -13.56 12.50
N PHE A 142 3.33 -12.38 13.09
CA PHE A 142 3.01 -11.18 12.32
C PHE A 142 4.11 -10.81 11.32
N LYS A 143 5.39 -11.00 11.68
CA LYS A 143 6.49 -10.79 10.72
C LYS A 143 6.39 -11.72 9.52
N ILE A 144 6.09 -13.01 9.73
CA ILE A 144 5.88 -13.96 8.64
C ILE A 144 4.73 -13.51 7.73
N ILE A 145 3.60 -13.08 8.31
CA ILE A 145 2.44 -12.59 7.57
C ILE A 145 2.78 -11.33 6.76
N ILE A 146 3.54 -10.39 7.34
CA ILE A 146 4.00 -9.18 6.65
C ILE A 146 4.98 -9.53 5.52
N ILE A 147 5.90 -10.48 5.72
CA ILE A 147 6.82 -10.94 4.67
C ILE A 147 6.05 -11.59 3.51
N ALA A 148 4.95 -12.29 3.80
CA ALA A 148 4.08 -12.87 2.78
C ALA A 148 3.39 -11.83 1.88
N GLU A 149 3.40 -10.55 2.23
CA GLU A 149 2.98 -9.46 1.32
C GLU A 149 3.83 -9.43 0.05
N TYR A 150 5.13 -9.69 0.17
CA TYR A 150 6.08 -9.60 -0.94
C TYR A 150 6.04 -10.81 -1.87
N THR A 151 5.48 -11.95 -1.43
CA THR A 151 5.40 -13.18 -2.23
C THR A 151 4.23 -13.17 -3.22
N PHE A 152 3.13 -12.49 -2.89
CA PHE A 152 1.91 -12.47 -3.72
C PHE A 152 1.87 -11.36 -4.78
N ASN A 153 2.63 -10.27 -4.58
CA ASN A 153 2.71 -9.20 -5.57
C ASN A 153 3.08 -9.67 -7.00
N PRO A 154 4.07 -10.56 -7.23
CA PRO A 154 4.38 -11.05 -8.57
C PRO A 154 3.25 -11.86 -9.21
N VAL A 155 2.44 -12.59 -8.43
CA VAL A 155 1.33 -13.43 -8.92
C VAL A 155 0.19 -12.58 -9.47
N SER A 156 -0.06 -11.42 -8.86
CA SER A 156 -1.12 -10.51 -9.27
C SER A 156 -0.92 -9.88 -10.64
N ILE A 157 0.33 -9.85 -11.15
CA ILE A 157 0.68 -9.26 -12.44
C ILE A 157 0.46 -10.26 -13.60
N THR A 158 0.47 -11.56 -13.30
CA THR A 158 0.33 -12.64 -14.29
C THR A 158 -1.10 -13.17 -14.47
N ALA A 159 -2.05 -12.74 -13.65
CA ALA A 159 -3.46 -13.18 -13.65
C ALA A 159 -4.43 -12.11 -14.19
#